data_AF-A0A5N6F6K7-F1
#
_entry.id   AF-A0A5N6F6K7-F1
#
_cell.length_a   1.000
_cell.length_b   1.000
_cell.length_c   1.000
_cell.angle_alpha   90.00
_cell.angle_beta   90.00
_cell.angle_gamma   90.00
#
_symmetry.space_group_name_H-M   'P 1'
#
loop_
_entity.id
_entity.type
_entity.pdbx_description
1 polymer ?
#
loop_
_entity_poly.entity_id
_entity_poly.type
_entity_poly.pdbx_seq_one_letter_code
_entity_poly.pdbx_strand_id
1 'polypeptide(L)'
;MRLLNYLLPVVPLLQTVSSSAPVAIIARPSPANETSVVLGDTFTGDAYIDASHADNETWIGNVLFTPSARTHWHTHERGQLLRVIAGSGWVCDKGASPRHLRVGDTAWCPPGVTHWHGAEEGSFLVHEAIAYGATEWLDAVGDEEFDQRVFCIKDLREAANEKLPTVYRGFHDDRLTGIDFNSLGDNESTFDQYKTRPQVLVNVDEIDASTTIFECKVAFPLAFNHTGMQTLAHTDREFATYRAAANLGLGMMLSSYSTVFLKEAIAQGEANPYAI
;
A
#
# COMPACT_ATOMS: atom_id res chain seq x y z
N MET A 1 -20.15 -19.87 -25.53
CA MET A 1 -21.30 -20.44 -24.81
C MET A 1 -20.78 -21.47 -23.79
N ARG A 2 -20.45 -20.99 -22.58
CA ARG A 2 -20.34 -21.75 -21.33
C ARG A 2 -20.25 -20.69 -20.21
N LEU A 3 -21.39 -20.33 -19.63
CA LEU A 3 -21.50 -19.56 -18.39
C LEU A 3 -21.23 -20.54 -17.25
N LEU A 4 -20.10 -20.41 -16.57
CA LEU A 4 -19.85 -21.12 -15.30
C LEU A 4 -20.31 -20.20 -14.17
N ASN A 5 -21.53 -20.43 -13.69
CA ASN A 5 -22.03 -19.89 -12.43
C ASN A 5 -21.28 -20.57 -11.28
N TYR A 6 -20.20 -19.96 -10.78
CA TYR A 6 -19.61 -20.34 -9.51
C TYR A 6 -20.33 -19.56 -8.39
N LEU A 7 -21.41 -20.15 -7.89
CA LEU A 7 -21.91 -19.83 -6.55
C LEU A 7 -20.84 -20.29 -5.56
N LEU A 8 -20.29 -19.36 -4.78
CA LEU A 8 -19.42 -19.65 -3.65
C LEU A 8 -20.11 -20.68 -2.72
N PRO A 9 -19.38 -21.65 -2.16
CA PRO A 9 -19.96 -22.59 -1.21
C PRO A 9 -20.30 -21.84 0.09
N VAL A 10 -21.59 -21.58 0.27
CA VAL A 10 -22.17 -21.09 1.53
C VAL A 10 -21.93 -22.15 2.60
N VAL A 11 -21.12 -21.84 3.61
CA VAL A 11 -21.07 -22.60 4.86
C VAL A 11 -22.43 -22.43 5.56
N PRO A 12 -23.09 -23.50 6.01
CA PRO A 12 -24.48 -23.42 6.45
C PRO A 12 -24.54 -22.88 7.87
N LEU A 13 -24.93 -21.62 8.05
CA LEU A 13 -25.36 -21.12 9.35
C LEU A 13 -26.43 -20.03 9.23
N LEU A 14 -27.46 -20.33 8.43
CA LEU A 14 -28.75 -19.64 8.52
C LEU A 14 -29.82 -20.69 8.76
N GLN A 15 -30.26 -20.78 10.01
CA GLN A 15 -31.51 -21.47 10.33
C GLN A 15 -32.61 -20.81 9.50
N THR A 16 -33.29 -21.60 8.67
CA THR A 16 -34.49 -21.19 7.96
C THR A 16 -35.58 -20.88 8.99
N VAL A 17 -35.74 -19.61 9.35
CA VAL A 17 -36.91 -19.15 10.11
C VAL A 17 -38.04 -18.97 9.10
N SER A 18 -38.94 -19.94 9.07
CA SER A 18 -40.21 -19.85 8.36
C SER A 18 -41.07 -18.73 8.95
N SER A 19 -41.45 -17.78 8.11
CA SER A 19 -42.57 -16.84 8.26
C SER A 19 -42.65 -16.00 9.55
N SER A 20 -42.12 -14.77 9.51
CA SER A 20 -42.65 -13.63 10.29
C SER A 20 -42.33 -12.30 9.58
N ALA A 21 -43.03 -11.22 9.94
CA ALA A 21 -42.86 -9.85 9.42
C ALA A 21 -41.37 -9.43 9.30
N PRO A 22 -41.00 -8.44 8.46
CA PRO A 22 -39.60 -8.02 8.37
C PRO A 22 -39.08 -7.57 9.74
N VAL A 23 -38.12 -8.32 10.27
CA VAL A 23 -37.40 -8.04 11.53
C VAL A 23 -35.95 -7.76 11.18
N ALA A 24 -35.32 -6.86 11.94
CA ALA A 24 -33.89 -6.54 11.77
C ALA A 24 -33.02 -7.79 11.95
N ILE A 25 -32.07 -7.98 11.03
CA ILE A 25 -31.08 -9.06 11.08
C ILE A 25 -29.86 -8.53 11.86
N ILE A 26 -29.40 -9.31 12.85
CA ILE A 26 -28.18 -9.01 13.61
C ILE A 26 -27.11 -10.03 13.21
N ALA A 27 -26.16 -9.62 12.36
CA ALA A 27 -24.96 -10.40 12.11
C ALA A 27 -24.01 -10.27 13.32
N ARG A 28 -23.55 -11.41 13.85
CA ARG A 28 -22.60 -11.45 14.98
C ARG A 28 -21.25 -12.01 14.49
N PRO A 29 -20.13 -11.63 15.12
CA PRO A 29 -18.82 -12.18 14.77
C PRO A 29 -18.79 -13.71 14.93
N SER A 30 -18.02 -14.40 14.09
CA SER A 30 -17.77 -15.84 14.27
C SER A 30 -17.04 -16.11 15.60
N PRO A 31 -17.25 -17.28 16.22
CA PRO A 31 -16.45 -17.71 17.36
C PRO A 31 -14.97 -17.75 16.99
N ALA A 32 -14.08 -17.48 17.95
CA ALA A 32 -12.63 -17.27 17.75
C ALA A 32 -11.82 -18.39 17.03
N ASN A 33 -12.44 -19.51 16.65
CA ASN A 33 -11.80 -20.68 16.05
C ASN A 33 -12.29 -21.02 14.63
N GLU A 34 -13.11 -20.18 13.99
CA GLU A 34 -13.45 -20.33 12.57
C GLU A 34 -12.67 -19.29 11.75
N THR A 35 -11.75 -19.75 10.91
CA THR A 35 -10.98 -18.88 10.00
C THR A 35 -11.86 -18.51 8.81
N SER A 36 -11.97 -17.22 8.50
CA SER A 36 -12.69 -16.72 7.33
C SER A 36 -12.17 -17.41 6.06
N VAL A 37 -13.08 -17.71 5.13
CA VAL A 37 -12.81 -18.52 3.93
C VAL A 37 -11.80 -17.85 3.01
N VAL A 38 -10.70 -18.54 2.69
CA VAL A 38 -9.76 -18.14 1.63
C VAL A 38 -10.36 -18.50 0.28
N LEU A 39 -10.67 -17.50 -0.55
CA LEU A 39 -11.18 -17.71 -1.91
C LEU A 39 -10.03 -17.70 -2.91
N GLY A 40 -9.61 -18.88 -3.39
CA GLY A 40 -8.49 -18.99 -4.32
C GLY A 40 -8.82 -18.72 -5.80
N ASP A 41 -10.08 -18.90 -6.23
CA ASP A 41 -10.39 -18.90 -7.67
C ASP A 41 -10.68 -17.51 -8.26
N THR A 42 -10.95 -16.52 -7.39
CA THR A 42 -11.34 -15.14 -7.78
C THR A 42 -10.39 -14.09 -7.22
N PHE A 43 -9.32 -14.51 -6.55
CA PHE A 43 -8.33 -13.65 -5.94
C PHE A 43 -6.92 -14.17 -6.23
N THR A 44 -5.99 -13.24 -6.34
CA THR A 44 -4.56 -13.50 -6.24
C THR A 44 -4.13 -13.15 -4.81
N GLY A 45 -3.38 -14.04 -4.15
CA GLY A 45 -3.03 -13.88 -2.72
C GLY A 45 -4.16 -14.26 -1.77
N ASP A 46 -3.98 -14.02 -0.47
CA ASP A 46 -4.96 -14.38 0.56
C ASP A 46 -5.95 -13.23 0.79
N ALA A 47 -7.24 -13.54 0.72
CA ALA A 47 -8.33 -12.64 1.08
C ALA A 47 -9.30 -13.34 2.05
N TYR A 48 -9.75 -12.59 3.05
CA TYR A 48 -10.66 -13.04 4.11
C TYR A 48 -11.93 -12.20 4.05
N ILE A 49 -13.08 -12.87 4.06
CA ILE A 49 -14.38 -12.22 3.85
C ILE A 49 -15.28 -12.42 5.06
N ASP A 50 -15.80 -11.33 5.58
CA ASP A 50 -16.82 -11.29 6.62
C ASP A 50 -18.10 -10.67 6.03
N ALA A 51 -18.98 -11.52 5.50
CA ALA A 51 -20.25 -11.08 4.91
C ALA A 51 -21.25 -10.66 5.99
N SER A 52 -21.81 -9.45 5.87
CA SER A 52 -22.87 -8.93 6.74
C SER A 52 -24.26 -9.11 6.14
N HIS A 53 -24.37 -9.13 4.82
CA HIS A 53 -25.62 -9.35 4.08
C HIS A 53 -25.35 -9.99 2.72
N ALA A 54 -26.21 -10.91 2.28
CA ALA A 54 -26.15 -11.49 0.94
C ALA A 54 -27.54 -11.97 0.49
N ASP A 55 -28.05 -11.39 -0.59
CA ASP A 55 -29.22 -11.88 -1.31
C ASP A 55 -29.02 -11.79 -2.84
N ASN A 56 -30.10 -11.93 -3.62
CA ASN A 56 -30.03 -11.89 -5.08
C ASN A 56 -29.81 -10.47 -5.66
N GLU A 57 -29.98 -9.41 -4.86
CA GLU A 57 -29.88 -8.02 -5.28
C GLU A 57 -28.67 -7.29 -4.70
N THR A 58 -28.28 -7.61 -3.47
CA THR A 58 -27.23 -6.89 -2.75
C THR A 58 -26.35 -7.86 -1.96
N TRP A 59 -25.04 -7.63 -2.06
CA TRP A 59 -24.04 -8.25 -1.19
C TRP A 59 -23.29 -7.18 -0.41
N ILE A 60 -23.13 -7.39 0.90
CA ILE A 60 -22.39 -6.49 1.80
C ILE A 60 -21.42 -7.33 2.63
N GLY A 61 -20.16 -6.92 2.68
CA GLY A 61 -19.19 -7.56 3.55
C GLY A 61 -17.88 -6.80 3.65
N ASN A 62 -17.15 -7.10 4.71
CA ASN A 62 -15.77 -6.68 4.83
C ASN A 62 -14.88 -7.67 4.11
N VAL A 63 -13.90 -7.15 3.38
CA VAL A 63 -12.86 -7.96 2.74
C VAL A 63 -11.51 -7.48 3.25
N LEU A 64 -10.78 -8.37 3.89
CA LEU A 64 -9.38 -8.19 4.24
C LEU A 64 -8.52 -8.84 3.16
N PHE A 65 -7.63 -8.07 2.56
CA PHE A 65 -6.59 -8.54 1.67
C PHE A 65 -5.27 -8.57 2.45
N THR A 66 -4.55 -9.68 2.42
CA THR A 66 -3.14 -9.66 2.81
C THR A 66 -2.35 -8.79 1.86
N PRO A 67 -1.14 -8.32 2.22
CA PRO A 67 -0.34 -7.52 1.32
C PRO A 67 -0.21 -8.17 -0.07
N SER A 68 -0.33 -7.35 -1.12
CA SER A 68 -0.35 -7.76 -2.54
C SER A 68 -1.57 -8.55 -3.01
N ALA A 69 -2.46 -8.97 -2.10
CA ALA A 69 -3.65 -9.72 -2.46
C ALA A 69 -4.69 -8.80 -3.12
N ARG A 70 -5.36 -9.32 -4.14
CA ARG A 70 -6.28 -8.56 -4.97
C ARG A 70 -7.32 -9.44 -5.63
N THR A 71 -8.46 -8.87 -5.96
CA THR A 71 -9.46 -9.53 -6.80
C THR A 71 -8.88 -9.78 -8.18
N HIS A 72 -9.35 -10.84 -8.84
CA HIS A 72 -9.28 -10.91 -10.30
C HIS A 72 -10.08 -9.77 -10.93
N TRP A 73 -9.88 -9.55 -12.24
CA TRP A 73 -10.72 -8.62 -12.97
C TRP A 73 -12.19 -9.03 -12.85
N HIS A 74 -13.08 -8.09 -12.60
CA HIS A 74 -14.52 -8.37 -12.52
C HIS A 74 -15.37 -7.17 -12.87
N THR A 75 -16.65 -7.41 -13.13
CA THR A 75 -17.64 -6.40 -13.52
C THR A 75 -18.93 -6.62 -12.74
N HIS A 76 -19.55 -5.54 -12.24
CA HIS A 76 -20.84 -5.61 -11.54
C HIS A 76 -21.98 -5.10 -12.43
N GLU A 77 -23.12 -5.80 -12.42
CA GLU A 77 -24.33 -5.46 -13.17
C GLU A 77 -24.85 -4.07 -12.81
N ARG A 78 -24.87 -3.74 -11.51
CA ARG A 78 -25.42 -2.46 -11.00
C ARG A 78 -24.40 -1.66 -10.19
N GLY A 79 -23.12 -2.02 -10.31
CA GLY A 79 -22.00 -1.32 -9.69
C GLY A 79 -21.65 -1.81 -8.28
N GLN A 80 -20.59 -1.24 -7.73
CA GLN A 80 -20.08 -1.57 -6.41
C GLN A 80 -19.53 -0.33 -5.70
N LEU A 81 -19.82 -0.22 -4.41
CA LEU A 81 -19.21 0.75 -3.52
C LEU A 81 -18.15 0.05 -2.65
N LEU A 82 -16.97 0.64 -2.57
CA LEU A 82 -15.91 0.23 -1.66
C LEU A 82 -15.65 1.36 -0.67
N ARG A 83 -15.65 1.06 0.62
CA ARG A 83 -15.27 2.01 1.68
C ARG A 83 -14.09 1.46 2.45
N VAL A 84 -12.96 2.15 2.41
CA VAL A 84 -11.74 1.70 3.06
C VAL A 84 -11.82 1.93 4.56
N ILE A 85 -11.69 0.85 5.33
CA ILE A 85 -11.76 0.83 6.79
C ILE A 85 -10.36 0.88 7.41
N ALA A 86 -9.42 0.11 6.88
CA ALA A 86 -8.06 0.01 7.41
C ALA A 86 -7.06 -0.35 6.31
N GLY A 87 -5.79 0.04 6.53
CA GLY A 87 -4.71 -0.25 5.59
C GLY A 87 -4.77 0.60 4.32
N SER A 88 -4.21 0.07 3.24
CA SER A 88 -4.05 0.80 1.97
C SER A 88 -3.99 -0.15 0.79
N GLY A 89 -4.37 0.36 -0.38
CA GLY A 89 -4.43 -0.47 -1.57
C GLY A 89 -4.73 0.28 -2.84
N TRP A 90 -5.32 -0.43 -3.80
CA TRP A 90 -5.54 0.07 -5.14
C TRP A 90 -6.93 -0.30 -5.64
N VAL A 91 -7.47 0.55 -6.51
CA VAL A 91 -8.55 0.22 -7.44
C VAL A 91 -8.07 0.58 -8.84
N CYS A 92 -8.35 -0.28 -9.81
CA CYS A 92 -7.93 -0.06 -11.18
C CYS A 92 -9.01 -0.49 -12.15
N ASP A 93 -9.41 0.44 -13.03
CA ASP A 93 -10.31 0.14 -14.14
C ASP A 93 -9.50 -0.40 -15.31
N LYS A 94 -10.05 -1.37 -16.03
CA LYS A 94 -9.34 -2.03 -17.13
C LYS A 94 -8.95 -1.02 -18.21
N GLY A 95 -7.65 -0.91 -18.48
CA GLY A 95 -7.09 0.05 -19.45
C GLY A 95 -6.74 1.43 -18.88
N ALA A 96 -6.92 1.65 -17.58
CA ALA A 96 -6.48 2.86 -16.88
C ALA A 96 -5.29 2.56 -15.95
N SER A 97 -4.68 3.63 -15.41
CA SER A 97 -3.68 3.51 -14.34
C SER A 97 -4.36 3.23 -12.99
N PRO A 98 -3.76 2.39 -12.12
CA PRO A 98 -4.27 2.16 -10.77
C PRO A 98 -4.38 3.45 -9.96
N ARG A 99 -5.42 3.54 -9.13
CA ARG A 99 -5.70 4.67 -8.23
C ARG A 99 -5.58 4.21 -6.79
N HIS A 100 -4.88 4.98 -5.97
CA HIS A 100 -4.60 4.62 -4.58
C HIS A 100 -5.86 4.70 -3.71
N LEU A 101 -5.97 3.77 -2.77
CA LEU A 101 -7.01 3.68 -1.76
C LEU A 101 -6.39 3.82 -0.37
N ARG A 102 -6.91 4.73 0.44
CA ARG A 102 -6.50 5.01 1.82
C ARG A 102 -7.68 4.96 2.77
N VAL A 103 -7.40 4.77 4.06
CA VAL A 103 -8.42 4.78 5.11
C VAL A 103 -9.32 6.02 5.01
N GLY A 104 -10.63 5.78 4.95
CA GLY A 104 -11.63 6.84 4.79
C GLY A 104 -12.11 7.04 3.35
N ASP A 105 -11.37 6.58 2.35
CA ASP A 105 -11.75 6.70 0.95
C ASP A 105 -12.99 5.88 0.64
N THR A 106 -13.79 6.39 -0.30
CA THR A 106 -14.91 5.68 -0.89
C THR A 106 -14.74 5.63 -2.40
N ALA A 107 -14.64 4.44 -2.97
CA ALA A 107 -14.57 4.22 -4.41
C ALA A 107 -15.93 3.71 -4.91
N TRP A 108 -16.44 4.35 -5.95
CA TRP A 108 -17.59 3.87 -6.70
C TRP A 108 -17.12 3.26 -8.01
N CYS A 109 -17.45 2.00 -8.22
CA CYS A 109 -17.20 1.24 -9.45
C CYS A 109 -18.52 1.14 -10.23
N PRO A 110 -18.74 1.96 -11.27
CA PRO A 110 -20.03 2.04 -11.96
C PRO A 110 -20.45 0.73 -12.66
N PRO A 111 -21.76 0.56 -12.95
CA PRO A 111 -22.27 -0.54 -13.76
C PRO A 111 -21.47 -0.73 -15.05
N GLY A 112 -21.08 -1.97 -15.35
CA GLY A 112 -20.39 -2.32 -16.59
C GLY A 112 -18.90 -1.96 -16.68
N VAL A 113 -18.32 -1.33 -15.64
CA VAL A 113 -16.87 -1.08 -15.58
C VAL A 113 -16.15 -2.32 -15.06
N THR A 114 -15.26 -2.88 -15.87
CA THR A 114 -14.34 -3.94 -15.42
C THR A 114 -13.21 -3.37 -14.60
N HIS A 115 -13.01 -3.86 -13.38
CA HIS A 115 -11.99 -3.37 -12.46
C HIS A 115 -11.41 -4.49 -11.59
N TRP A 116 -10.31 -4.18 -10.91
CA TRP A 116 -9.83 -4.93 -9.76
C TRP A 116 -9.56 -3.98 -8.60
N HIS A 117 -9.56 -4.54 -7.40
CA HIS A 117 -9.11 -3.84 -6.20
C HIS A 117 -8.41 -4.81 -5.25
N GLY A 118 -7.56 -4.28 -4.38
CA GLY A 118 -6.78 -5.11 -3.49
C GLY A 118 -5.79 -4.32 -2.65
N ALA A 119 -5.14 -5.02 -1.74
CA ALA A 119 -4.06 -4.49 -0.93
C ALA A 119 -2.89 -4.03 -1.80
N GLU A 120 -2.23 -2.98 -1.35
CA GLU A 120 -0.90 -2.66 -1.82
C GLU A 120 0.10 -3.65 -1.23
N GLU A 121 1.33 -3.56 -1.70
CA GLU A 121 2.30 -4.62 -1.48
C GLU A 121 2.89 -4.63 -0.06
N GLY A 122 2.90 -3.47 0.62
CA GLY A 122 3.42 -3.30 2.00
C GLY A 122 2.34 -3.15 3.08
N SER A 123 1.07 -3.24 2.73
CA SER A 123 -0.05 -3.00 3.65
C SER A 123 -1.14 -4.02 3.39
N PHE A 124 -1.83 -4.45 4.44
CA PHE A 124 -3.11 -5.12 4.22
C PHE A 124 -4.14 -4.08 3.76
N LEU A 125 -5.26 -4.51 3.21
CA LEU A 125 -6.40 -3.63 2.96
C LEU A 125 -7.64 -4.24 3.58
N VAL A 126 -8.37 -3.46 4.37
CA VAL A 126 -9.74 -3.79 4.77
C VAL A 126 -10.67 -2.76 4.17
N HIS A 127 -11.62 -3.21 3.38
CA HIS A 127 -12.72 -2.36 2.93
C HIS A 127 -14.07 -3.04 3.18
N GLU A 128 -15.10 -2.24 3.42
CA GLU A 128 -16.49 -2.67 3.26
C GLU A 128 -16.85 -2.57 1.77
N ALA A 129 -17.34 -3.66 1.20
CA ALA A 129 -17.83 -3.70 -0.17
C ALA A 129 -19.34 -3.89 -0.18
N ILE A 130 -20.03 -3.05 -0.94
CA ILE A 130 -21.46 -3.16 -1.25
C ILE A 130 -21.59 -3.37 -2.75
N ALA A 131 -21.92 -4.58 -3.17
CA ALA A 131 -22.15 -4.93 -4.56
C ALA A 131 -23.64 -5.02 -4.87
N TYR A 132 -24.05 -4.46 -6.00
CA TYR A 132 -25.44 -4.45 -6.46
C TYR A 132 -25.60 -5.32 -7.72
N GLY A 133 -26.52 -6.29 -7.66
CA GLY A 133 -26.78 -7.24 -8.73
C GLY A 133 -25.68 -8.30 -8.88
N ALA A 134 -25.63 -8.95 -10.04
CA ALA A 134 -24.67 -10.01 -10.30
C ALA A 134 -23.23 -9.50 -10.56
N THR A 135 -22.23 -10.32 -10.20
CA THR A 135 -20.80 -10.09 -10.50
C THR A 135 -20.32 -11.07 -11.56
N GLU A 136 -19.71 -10.55 -12.63
CA GLU A 136 -19.01 -11.33 -13.65
C GLU A 136 -17.51 -11.30 -13.39
N TRP A 137 -16.91 -12.48 -13.18
CA TRP A 137 -15.48 -12.65 -12.93
C TRP A 137 -14.70 -12.99 -14.20
N LEU A 138 -13.49 -12.47 -14.32
CA LEU A 138 -12.59 -12.60 -15.47
C LEU A 138 -11.20 -13.11 -15.01
N ASP A 139 -10.22 -13.03 -15.90
CA ASP A 139 -8.85 -13.50 -15.65
C ASP A 139 -8.15 -12.77 -14.50
N ALA A 140 -7.06 -13.38 -14.01
CA ALA A 140 -6.18 -12.79 -13.02
C ALA A 140 -5.52 -11.48 -13.52
N VAL A 141 -5.20 -10.59 -12.59
CA VAL A 141 -4.46 -9.36 -12.85
C VAL A 141 -2.98 -9.70 -12.97
N GLY A 142 -2.40 -9.42 -14.15
CA GLY A 142 -0.99 -9.67 -14.43
C GLY A 142 -0.05 -8.85 -13.54
N ASP A 143 1.12 -9.42 -13.28
CA ASP A 143 2.19 -8.80 -12.51
C ASP A 143 2.98 -7.82 -13.40
N GLU A 144 2.53 -6.58 -13.56
CA GLU A 144 3.36 -5.56 -14.24
C GLU A 144 3.48 -4.26 -13.43
N GLU A 145 4.75 -3.83 -13.33
CA GLU A 145 5.25 -2.48 -13.04
C GLU A 145 5.60 -2.07 -11.59
N PHE A 146 6.08 -2.98 -10.74
CA PHE A 146 6.81 -2.64 -9.49
C PHE A 146 7.92 -3.68 -9.21
N ASP A 147 9.06 -3.30 -8.59
CA ASP A 147 10.00 -4.31 -8.06
C ASP A 147 9.27 -5.00 -6.91
N GLN A 148 8.82 -6.23 -7.16
CA GLN A 148 7.98 -7.05 -6.28
C GLN A 148 8.66 -7.47 -4.96
N ARG A 149 9.63 -6.69 -4.49
CA ARG A 149 10.44 -6.98 -3.31
C ARG A 149 10.66 -5.77 -2.40
N VAL A 150 10.27 -4.55 -2.79
CA VAL A 150 10.61 -3.33 -2.01
C VAL A 150 9.41 -2.38 -1.87
N PHE A 151 8.75 -2.38 -0.70
CA PHE A 151 7.51 -1.58 -0.45
C PHE A 151 7.66 -0.60 0.69
N CYS A 152 8.59 -0.88 1.60
CA CYS A 152 8.98 0.03 2.66
C CYS A 152 10.50 0.16 2.73
N ILE A 153 10.97 1.11 3.56
CA ILE A 153 12.40 1.35 3.78
C ILE A 153 13.09 0.08 4.34
N LYS A 154 12.37 -0.76 5.09
CA LYS A 154 12.90 -2.04 5.61
C LYS A 154 13.14 -3.03 4.47
N ASP A 155 12.21 -3.17 3.53
CA ASP A 155 12.38 -4.05 2.38
C ASP A 155 13.55 -3.58 1.49
N LEU A 156 13.72 -2.26 1.36
CA LEU A 156 14.87 -1.68 0.66
C LEU A 156 16.19 -2.06 1.36
N ARG A 157 16.22 -2.05 2.69
CA ARG A 157 17.37 -2.51 3.50
C ARG A 157 17.65 -3.99 3.26
N GLU A 158 16.62 -4.83 3.23
CA GLU A 158 16.76 -6.28 2.98
C GLU A 158 17.25 -6.56 1.55
N ALA A 159 16.64 -5.94 0.53
CA ALA A 159 17.05 -6.07 -0.86
C ALA A 159 18.47 -5.54 -1.12
N ALA A 160 18.87 -4.45 -0.46
CA ALA A 160 20.24 -3.95 -0.49
C ALA A 160 21.21 -4.94 0.17
N ASN A 161 20.81 -5.54 1.31
CA ASN A 161 21.59 -6.55 1.98
C ASN A 161 21.81 -7.83 1.15
N GLU A 162 20.94 -8.16 0.21
CA GLU A 162 21.20 -9.27 -0.72
C GLU A 162 22.24 -8.92 -1.79
N LYS A 163 22.23 -7.67 -2.25
CA LYS A 163 23.04 -7.21 -3.39
C LYS A 163 24.42 -6.68 -3.00
N LEU A 164 24.57 -6.12 -1.81
CA LEU A 164 25.80 -5.47 -1.37
C LEU A 164 26.84 -6.48 -0.83
N PRO A 165 28.13 -6.30 -1.14
CA PRO A 165 29.21 -7.03 -0.49
C PRO A 165 29.17 -6.88 1.05
N THR A 166 29.53 -7.94 1.78
CA THR A 166 29.47 -7.98 3.26
C THR A 166 30.12 -6.78 3.93
N VAL A 167 31.26 -6.32 3.42
CA VAL A 167 31.98 -5.16 3.96
C VAL A 167 31.17 -3.87 3.80
N TYR A 168 30.48 -3.69 2.67
CA TYR A 168 29.67 -2.49 2.43
C TYR A 168 28.35 -2.53 3.18
N ARG A 169 27.73 -3.72 3.32
CA ARG A 169 26.58 -3.91 4.23
C ARG A 169 26.90 -3.48 5.64
N GLY A 170 28.02 -3.98 6.16
CA GLY A 170 28.44 -3.65 7.51
C GLY A 170 28.82 -2.18 7.72
N PHE A 171 29.21 -1.47 6.65
CA PHE A 171 29.46 -0.03 6.67
C PHE A 171 28.16 0.79 6.71
N HIS A 172 27.12 0.37 5.97
CA HIS A 172 25.84 1.07 5.92
C HIS A 172 24.88 0.72 7.06
N ASP A 173 24.81 -0.56 7.46
CA ASP A 173 23.98 -1.04 8.57
C ASP A 173 24.72 -0.93 9.93
N ASP A 174 25.87 -0.27 9.97
CA ASP A 174 26.72 -0.03 11.15
C ASP A 174 27.15 -1.32 11.90
N ARG A 175 27.03 -2.50 11.27
CA ARG A 175 27.38 -3.81 11.86
C ARG A 175 28.89 -4.03 12.04
N LEU A 176 29.74 -3.09 11.62
CA LEU A 176 31.20 -3.19 11.69
C LEU A 176 31.85 -2.45 12.87
N THR A 177 31.13 -1.55 13.55
CA THR A 177 31.73 -0.70 14.60
C THR A 177 31.81 -1.37 15.97
N GLY A 178 31.10 -2.49 16.18
CA GLY A 178 31.17 -3.28 17.42
C GLY A 178 30.65 -2.55 18.66
N ILE A 179 29.90 -1.47 18.47
CA ILE A 179 29.28 -0.67 19.54
C ILE A 179 27.88 -1.23 19.79
N ASP A 180 27.49 -1.32 21.06
CA ASP A 180 26.21 -1.90 21.49
C ASP A 180 25.02 -1.13 20.88
N PHE A 181 24.16 -1.84 20.12
CA PHE A 181 23.18 -1.26 19.19
C PHE A 181 21.85 -0.82 19.84
N ASN A 182 21.84 -0.62 21.16
CA ASN A 182 20.62 -0.22 21.87
C ASN A 182 20.03 1.05 21.25
N SER A 183 20.85 2.06 20.94
CA SER A 183 20.38 3.32 20.39
C SER A 183 19.77 3.22 18.97
N LEU A 184 20.19 2.27 18.13
CA LEU A 184 19.60 2.08 16.81
C LEU A 184 18.18 1.49 16.93
N GLY A 185 18.04 0.44 17.76
CA GLY A 185 16.74 -0.15 18.06
C GLY A 185 15.82 0.82 18.82
N ASP A 186 16.38 1.64 19.70
CA ASP A 186 15.66 2.68 20.43
C ASP A 186 15.11 3.75 19.48
N ASN A 187 15.88 4.18 18.46
CA ASN A 187 15.41 5.15 17.48
C ASN A 187 14.19 4.64 16.69
N GLU A 188 14.19 3.37 16.29
CA GLU A 188 13.07 2.76 15.56
C GLU A 188 11.85 2.58 16.50
N SER A 189 12.05 1.97 17.68
CA SER A 189 10.98 1.66 18.63
C SER A 189 10.40 2.87 19.37
N THR A 190 11.13 4.01 19.43
CA THR A 190 10.61 5.25 20.03
C THR A 190 9.35 5.73 19.33
N PHE A 191 9.22 5.52 18.01
CA PHE A 191 8.01 5.89 17.28
C PHE A 191 6.78 5.09 17.73
N ASP A 192 6.93 3.89 18.28
CA ASP A 192 5.81 3.09 18.81
C ASP A 192 5.15 3.75 20.02
N GLN A 193 5.87 4.62 20.73
CA GLN A 193 5.36 5.36 21.89
C GLN A 193 4.39 6.46 21.47
N TYR A 194 4.49 6.94 20.22
CA TYR A 194 3.62 7.97 19.67
C TYR A 194 2.49 7.33 18.87
N LYS A 195 1.25 7.60 19.25
CA LYS A 195 0.07 7.15 18.51
C LYS A 195 -0.55 8.32 17.77
N THR A 196 -0.82 8.15 16.48
CA THR A 196 -1.61 9.11 15.71
C THR A 196 -3.07 8.98 16.10
N ARG A 197 -3.75 10.11 16.31
CA ARG A 197 -5.21 10.14 16.52
C ARG A 197 -5.86 10.51 15.19
N PRO A 198 -6.51 9.57 14.49
CA PRO A 198 -7.23 9.92 13.27
C PRO A 198 -8.37 10.88 13.61
N GLN A 199 -8.50 11.93 12.81
CA GLN A 199 -9.62 12.84 12.88
C GLN A 199 -10.67 12.40 11.85
N VAL A 200 -11.93 12.32 12.28
CA VAL A 200 -13.04 11.90 11.43
C VAL A 200 -13.79 13.12 10.89
N LEU A 201 -14.36 13.00 9.68
CA LEU A 201 -15.11 14.06 8.99
C LEU A 201 -14.27 15.33 8.70
N VAL A 202 -12.98 15.16 8.46
CA VAL A 202 -12.09 16.21 7.93
C VAL A 202 -12.04 16.05 6.41
N ASN A 203 -12.31 17.12 5.68
CA ASN A 203 -12.12 17.13 4.23
C ASN A 203 -10.61 17.08 3.93
N VAL A 204 -10.18 16.05 3.21
CA VAL A 204 -8.79 15.81 2.78
C VAL A 204 -8.69 15.64 1.27
N ASP A 205 -9.65 16.17 0.50
CA ASP A 205 -9.67 16.08 -0.96
C ASP A 205 -8.42 16.72 -1.60
N GLU A 206 -7.88 17.76 -0.95
CA GLU A 206 -6.65 18.45 -1.37
C GLU A 206 -5.61 18.38 -0.25
N ILE A 207 -4.62 17.49 -0.39
CA ILE A 207 -3.48 17.38 0.53
C ILE A 207 -2.26 18.03 -0.12
N ASP A 208 -1.82 19.16 0.44
CA ASP A 208 -0.54 19.77 0.09
C ASP A 208 0.54 19.31 1.08
N ALA A 209 1.39 18.38 0.66
CA ALA A 209 2.54 17.94 1.45
C ALA A 209 3.77 18.85 1.31
N SER A 210 3.69 19.88 0.46
CA SER A 210 4.83 20.75 0.20
C SER A 210 5.10 21.69 1.38
N THR A 211 6.37 22.02 1.60
CA THR A 211 6.78 22.93 2.69
C THR A 211 7.97 23.77 2.26
N THR A 212 8.53 24.55 3.19
CA THR A 212 9.75 25.34 2.96
C THR A 212 10.85 24.88 3.91
N ILE A 213 12.03 24.56 3.36
CA ILE A 213 13.24 24.23 4.12
C ILE A 213 14.30 25.25 3.69
N PHE A 214 14.86 26.02 4.64
CA PHE A 214 15.84 27.09 4.37
C PHE A 214 15.41 28.04 3.23
N GLU A 215 14.18 28.56 3.31
CA GLU A 215 13.59 29.47 2.31
C GLU A 215 13.33 28.85 0.92
N CYS A 216 13.63 27.56 0.74
CA CYS A 216 13.39 26.85 -0.51
C CYS A 216 12.12 25.99 -0.42
N LYS A 217 11.28 26.07 -1.44
CA LYS A 217 10.09 25.23 -1.56
C LYS A 217 10.51 23.78 -1.84
N VAL A 218 9.97 22.83 -1.09
CA VAL A 218 10.13 21.38 -1.28
C VAL A 218 8.78 20.71 -1.44
N ALA A 219 8.72 19.62 -2.21
CA ALA A 219 7.49 18.88 -2.49
C ALA A 219 6.98 18.05 -1.30
N PHE A 220 7.86 17.70 -0.36
CA PHE A 220 7.56 16.87 0.80
C PHE A 220 8.43 17.29 2.00
N PRO A 221 8.00 17.16 3.27
CA PRO A 221 8.76 17.63 4.43
C PRO A 221 9.87 16.65 4.84
N LEU A 222 10.52 15.99 3.88
CA LEU A 222 11.69 15.15 4.07
C LEU A 222 12.77 15.49 3.04
N ALA A 223 14.00 15.18 3.38
CA ALA A 223 15.17 15.41 2.54
C ALA A 223 16.15 14.24 2.66
N PHE A 224 17.00 14.05 1.66
CA PHE A 224 18.10 13.10 1.74
C PHE A 224 19.19 13.64 2.69
N ASN A 225 19.57 12.83 3.68
CA ASN A 225 20.62 13.17 4.65
C ASN A 225 22.03 13.03 4.05
N HIS A 226 23.03 13.55 4.77
CA HIS A 226 24.44 13.57 4.35
C HIS A 226 25.12 12.19 4.46
N THR A 227 24.82 11.26 3.55
CA THR A 227 25.51 9.97 3.49
C THR A 227 26.67 10.03 2.49
N GLY A 228 27.91 9.90 2.97
CA GLY A 228 29.12 9.88 2.13
C GLY A 228 29.39 8.51 1.50
N MET A 229 30.39 8.44 0.62
CA MET A 229 30.83 7.20 -0.04
C MET A 229 29.70 6.41 -0.72
N GLN A 230 28.73 7.09 -1.36
CA GLN A 230 27.59 6.41 -2.01
C GLN A 230 28.01 5.52 -3.19
N THR A 231 29.24 5.69 -3.68
CA THR A 231 29.86 4.76 -4.65
C THR A 231 29.92 3.31 -4.16
N LEU A 232 29.86 3.07 -2.84
CA LEU A 232 29.84 1.73 -2.26
C LEU A 232 28.50 1.02 -2.49
N ALA A 233 27.43 1.79 -2.67
CA ALA A 233 26.08 1.28 -2.91
C ALA A 233 25.74 1.19 -4.40
N HIS A 234 26.20 2.14 -5.22
CA HIS A 234 25.90 2.17 -6.65
C HIS A 234 26.99 2.89 -7.45
N THR A 235 27.22 2.49 -8.71
CA THR A 235 28.26 3.05 -9.59
C THR A 235 28.06 4.52 -9.91
N ASP A 236 26.80 4.98 -9.91
CA ASP A 236 26.42 6.38 -10.16
C ASP A 236 26.66 7.30 -8.94
N ARG A 237 27.00 6.71 -7.78
CA ARG A 237 27.42 7.43 -6.58
C ARG A 237 26.37 8.45 -6.14
N GLU A 238 26.82 9.56 -5.58
CA GLU A 238 25.95 10.66 -5.15
C GLU A 238 25.13 11.27 -6.29
N PHE A 239 25.59 11.20 -7.55
CA PHE A 239 24.86 11.78 -8.68
C PHE A 239 23.47 11.16 -8.88
N ALA A 240 23.30 9.86 -8.62
CA ALA A 240 21.98 9.22 -8.70
C ALA A 240 21.01 9.82 -7.66
N THR A 241 21.45 9.96 -6.41
CA THR A 241 20.66 10.56 -5.34
C THR A 241 20.33 12.01 -5.64
N TYR A 242 21.26 12.77 -6.23
CA TYR A 242 21.00 14.14 -6.67
C TYR A 242 19.93 14.23 -7.74
N ARG A 243 20.03 13.41 -8.79
CA ARG A 243 19.03 13.39 -9.85
C ARG A 243 17.67 12.98 -9.31
N ALA A 244 17.61 11.99 -8.42
CA ALA A 244 16.36 11.60 -7.77
C ALA A 244 15.76 12.72 -6.93
N ALA A 245 16.58 13.38 -6.10
CA ALA A 245 16.15 14.50 -5.27
C ALA A 245 15.64 15.68 -6.11
N ALA A 246 16.36 16.05 -7.18
CA ALA A 246 15.97 17.13 -8.08
C ALA A 246 14.67 16.80 -8.83
N ASN A 247 14.54 15.57 -9.36
CA ASN A 247 13.34 15.12 -10.07
C ASN A 247 12.09 15.12 -9.17
N LEU A 248 12.26 14.83 -7.88
CA LEU A 248 11.16 14.79 -6.91
C LEU A 248 10.91 16.12 -6.19
N GLY A 249 11.73 17.15 -6.42
CA GLY A 249 11.66 18.42 -5.69
C GLY A 249 11.94 18.29 -4.19
N LEU A 250 12.85 17.38 -3.81
CA LEU A 250 13.23 17.08 -2.43
C LEU A 250 14.64 17.61 -2.14
N GLY A 251 14.84 18.19 -0.95
CA GLY A 251 16.17 18.62 -0.54
C GLY A 251 17.17 17.47 -0.43
N MET A 252 18.46 17.78 -0.63
CA MET A 252 19.56 16.82 -0.44
C MET A 252 20.77 17.49 0.22
N MET A 253 21.32 16.83 1.24
CA MET A 253 22.53 17.26 1.93
C MET A 253 23.75 16.48 1.44
N LEU A 254 24.83 17.18 1.05
CA LEU A 254 26.08 16.53 0.64
C LEU A 254 26.94 16.19 1.85
N SER A 255 27.52 14.99 1.89
CA SER A 255 28.52 14.66 2.89
C SER A 255 29.88 15.28 2.58
N SER A 256 30.63 15.70 3.61
CA SER A 256 32.04 16.08 3.48
C SER A 256 32.94 14.92 3.03
N TYR A 257 32.49 13.67 3.23
CA TYR A 257 33.13 12.44 2.75
C TYR A 257 32.51 11.93 1.44
N SER A 258 32.00 12.85 0.60
CA SER A 258 31.46 12.48 -0.71
C SER A 258 32.55 12.02 -1.69
N THR A 259 32.18 11.13 -2.60
CA THR A 259 33.04 10.68 -3.71
C THR A 259 32.92 11.52 -4.99
N VAL A 260 32.19 12.64 -4.93
CA VAL A 260 32.05 13.61 -6.02
C VAL A 260 32.36 15.02 -5.52
N PHE A 261 32.76 15.93 -6.42
CA PHE A 261 32.99 17.32 -6.04
C PHE A 261 31.66 18.09 -5.92
N LEU A 262 31.59 19.01 -4.96
CA LEU A 262 30.40 19.86 -4.73
C LEU A 262 29.91 20.54 -6.01
N LYS A 263 30.83 21.08 -6.83
CA LYS A 263 30.47 21.74 -8.10
C LYS A 263 29.77 20.80 -9.10
N GLU A 264 30.13 19.52 -9.09
CA GLU A 264 29.60 18.51 -10.01
C GLU A 264 28.24 18.00 -9.51
N ALA A 265 28.11 17.86 -8.19
CA ALA A 265 26.85 17.56 -7.52
C ALA A 265 25.80 18.66 -7.78
N ILE A 266 26.17 19.94 -7.61
CA ILE A 266 25.32 21.09 -7.91
C ILE A 266 24.85 21.07 -9.37
N ALA A 267 25.73 20.72 -10.30
CA ALA A 267 25.38 20.63 -11.72
C ALA A 267 24.36 19.55 -12.06
N GLN A 268 24.06 18.60 -11.16
CA GLN A 268 23.00 17.60 -11.36
C GLN A 268 21.59 18.11 -11.03
N GLY A 269 21.45 19.28 -10.38
CA GLY A 269 20.15 19.79 -9.95
C GLY A 269 19.91 21.24 -10.41
N GLU A 270 18.87 21.48 -11.20
CA GLU A 270 18.56 22.78 -11.80
C GLU A 270 17.75 23.76 -10.91
N ALA A 271 17.64 23.55 -9.59
CA ALA A 271 17.02 24.49 -8.61
C ALA A 271 16.82 23.89 -7.19
N ASN A 272 17.42 22.73 -6.88
CA ASN A 272 17.06 21.99 -5.67
C ASN A 272 17.60 22.68 -4.39
N PRO A 273 16.80 22.86 -3.31
CA PRO A 273 17.26 23.32 -2.01
C PRO A 273 18.57 22.67 -1.55
N TYR A 274 19.59 23.49 -1.37
CA TYR A 274 20.85 23.04 -0.77
C TYR A 274 20.80 23.20 0.75
N ALA A 275 21.13 22.13 1.46
CA ALA A 275 21.77 22.25 2.75
C ALA A 275 23.20 21.69 2.56
N ILE A 276 24.21 22.55 2.77
CA ILE A 276 25.61 22.11 2.94
C ILE A 276 25.79 21.74 4.40
#